data_AF-A0AAD5V4Q3-F1
#
_entry.id   AF-A0AAD5V4Q3-F1
#
_cell.length_a   1.000
_cell.length_b   1.000
_cell.length_c   1.000
_cell.angle_alpha   90.00
_cell.angle_beta   90.00
_cell.angle_gamma   90.00
#
_symmetry.space_group_name_H-M   'P 1'
#
loop_
_entity.id
_entity.type
_entity.pdbx_description
1 polymer ?
#
loop_
_entity_poly.entity_id
_entity_poly.type
_entity_poly.pdbx_seq_one_letter_code
_entity_poly.pdbx_strand_id
1 'polypeptide(L)'
;MKSSSIAYLTSKANFAQVSREIPITKQRNPEKVDPPDVFEANKKEMVTDLMVKAKQIEYLIQSLPVPEPEEVQANRLKSLEDEMNKANDDYVRAINRAKPAQQIIRGAAQHAGRK
;
A
#
# COMPACT_ATOMS: atom_id res chain seq x y z
N MET A 1 9.60 -3.71 12.04
CA MET A 1 9.87 -5.15 11.87
C MET A 1 11.32 -5.53 12.23
N LYS A 2 12.36 -5.06 11.52
CA LYS A 2 13.75 -5.54 11.77
C LYS A 2 14.26 -5.31 13.21
N SER A 3 14.18 -4.09 13.73
CA SER A 3 14.64 -3.79 15.11
C SER A 3 13.77 -4.43 16.19
N SER A 4 12.46 -4.51 15.97
CA SER A 4 11.51 -5.09 16.92
C SER A 4 11.70 -6.61 17.05
N SER A 5 12.03 -7.30 15.94
CA SER A 5 12.26 -8.73 15.98
C SER A 5 13.52 -9.10 16.76
N ILE A 6 14.60 -8.34 16.59
CA ILE A 6 15.83 -8.53 17.37
C ILE A 6 15.59 -8.22 18.85
N ALA A 7 14.84 -7.16 19.15
CA ALA A 7 14.48 -6.82 20.52
C ALA A 7 13.67 -7.94 21.19
N TYR A 8 12.71 -8.53 20.48
CA TYR A 8 11.94 -9.67 20.98
C TYR A 8 12.83 -10.90 21.25
N LEU A 9 13.65 -11.32 20.27
CA LEU A 9 14.54 -12.48 20.43
C LEU A 9 15.51 -12.33 21.61
N THR A 10 16.06 -11.13 21.77
CA THR A 10 17.01 -10.84 22.85
C THR A 10 16.35 -10.63 24.21
N SER A 11 15.08 -10.22 24.27
CA SER A 11 14.35 -9.98 25.53
C SER A 11 13.59 -11.20 26.05
N LYS A 12 13.14 -12.09 25.14
CA LYS A 12 12.30 -13.25 25.49
C LYS A 12 13.03 -14.59 25.58
N ALA A 13 14.27 -14.69 25.08
CA ALA A 13 15.09 -15.89 25.22
C ALA A 13 15.63 -16.08 26.65
N ASN A 14 15.79 -17.34 27.07
CA ASN A 14 16.47 -17.72 28.33
C ASN A 14 17.79 -18.46 28.07
N PHE A 15 18.56 -18.68 29.12
CA PHE A 15 19.79 -19.47 29.04
C PHE A 15 19.47 -20.95 28.77
N ALA A 16 20.20 -21.55 27.82
CA ALA A 16 20.11 -22.97 27.51
C ALA A 16 21.33 -23.71 28.07
N GLN A 17 21.12 -24.89 28.64
CA GLN A 17 22.19 -25.73 29.15
C GLN A 17 22.90 -26.41 27.98
N VAL A 18 24.17 -26.05 27.74
CA VAL A 18 24.96 -26.57 26.61
C VAL A 18 25.96 -27.66 27.03
N SER A 19 26.42 -27.66 28.28
CA SER A 19 27.32 -28.68 28.84
C SER A 19 26.80 -29.13 30.19
N ARG A 20 26.84 -30.43 30.48
CA ARG A 20 26.40 -30.99 31.78
C ARG A 20 27.35 -30.61 32.92
N GLU A 21 28.60 -30.29 32.60
CA GLU A 21 29.66 -30.00 33.57
C GLU A 21 29.60 -28.55 34.09
N ILE A 22 28.95 -27.66 33.33
CA ILE A 22 28.87 -26.23 33.66
C ILE A 22 27.43 -25.92 34.05
N PRO A 23 27.13 -25.67 35.34
CA PRO A 23 25.77 -25.36 35.77
C PRO A 23 25.35 -23.94 35.33
N ILE A 24 24.07 -23.77 34.97
CA ILE A 24 23.49 -22.44 34.74
C ILE A 24 23.41 -21.70 36.07
N THR A 25 24.15 -20.60 36.22
CA THR A 25 24.19 -19.80 37.45
C THR A 25 23.25 -18.59 37.41
N LYS A 26 22.65 -18.29 36.25
CA LYS A 26 21.70 -17.18 36.06
C LYS A 26 20.49 -17.63 35.27
N GLN A 27 19.31 -17.25 35.75
CA GLN A 27 18.06 -17.38 35.02
C GLN A 27 17.44 -15.99 34.88
N ARG A 28 16.78 -15.73 33.74
CA ARG A 28 15.97 -14.53 33.60
C ARG A 28 14.68 -14.64 34.42
N ASN A 29 14.07 -13.50 34.72
CA ASN A 29 12.75 -13.45 35.35
C ASN A 29 11.77 -14.32 34.52
N PRO A 30 11.16 -15.36 35.11
CA PRO A 30 10.22 -16.24 34.42
C PRO A 30 9.05 -15.51 33.76
N GLU A 31 8.59 -14.39 34.32
CA GLU A 31 7.50 -13.58 33.74
C GLU A 31 7.90 -12.87 32.44
N LYS A 32 9.20 -12.72 32.19
CA LYS A 32 9.74 -12.03 31.02
C LYS A 32 10.23 -12.98 29.93
N VAL A 33 10.24 -14.28 30.20
CA VAL A 33 10.68 -15.33 29.27
C VAL A 33 9.46 -16.02 28.71
N ASP A 34 9.46 -16.25 27.40
CA ASP A 34 8.38 -17.02 26.81
C ASP A 34 8.67 -18.53 26.94
N PRO A 35 7.65 -19.38 27.16
CA PRO A 35 7.79 -20.82 27.12
C PRO A 35 8.44 -21.30 25.80
N PRO A 36 9.22 -22.40 25.80
CA PRO A 36 9.95 -22.84 24.61
C PRO A 36 9.08 -23.03 23.36
N ASP A 37 7.88 -23.59 23.52
CA ASP A 37 6.90 -23.78 22.45
C ASP A 37 6.40 -22.45 21.88
N VAL A 38 6.07 -21.48 22.73
CA VAL A 38 5.65 -20.13 22.34
C VAL A 38 6.78 -19.39 21.64
N PHE A 39 8.00 -19.47 22.18
CA PHE A 39 9.17 -18.83 21.60
C PHE A 39 9.52 -19.41 20.22
N GLU A 40 9.46 -20.73 20.04
CA GLU A 40 9.64 -21.36 18.73
C GLU A 40 8.54 -20.99 17.73
N ALA A 41 7.28 -20.93 18.16
CA ALA A 41 6.17 -20.51 17.31
C ALA A 41 6.36 -19.06 16.83
N ASN A 42 6.66 -18.14 17.74
CA ASN A 42 6.87 -16.72 17.42
C ASN A 42 8.08 -16.53 16.50
N LYS A 43 9.16 -17.30 16.69
CA LYS A 43 10.29 -17.30 15.74
C LYS A 43 9.87 -17.69 14.32
N LYS A 44 9.06 -18.73 14.17
CA LYS A 44 8.58 -19.18 12.85
C LYS A 44 7.67 -18.13 12.20
N GLU A 45 6.79 -17.51 12.97
CA GLU A 45 5.95 -16.40 12.50
C GLU A 45 6.80 -15.24 11.99
N MET A 46 7.78 -14.80 12.78
CA MET A 46 8.68 -13.71 12.39
C MET A 46 9.44 -13.98 11.10
N VAL A 47 9.94 -15.21 10.91
CA VAL A 47 10.61 -15.62 9.67
C VAL A 47 9.63 -15.62 8.50
N THR A 48 8.42 -16.12 8.72
CA THR A 48 7.35 -16.16 7.71
C THR A 48 7.00 -14.75 7.26
N ASP A 49 6.77 -13.83 8.20
CA ASP A 49 6.49 -12.43 7.92
C ASP A 49 7.63 -11.78 7.13
N LEU A 50 8.88 -12.10 7.48
CA LEU A 50 10.04 -11.49 6.84
C LEU A 50 10.13 -11.94 5.38
N MET A 51 9.90 -13.23 5.14
CA MET A 51 9.84 -13.82 3.81
C MET A 51 8.69 -13.23 2.97
N VAL A 52 7.50 -13.09 3.56
CA VAL A 52 6.35 -12.47 2.89
C VAL A 52 6.67 -11.02 2.53
N LYS A 53 7.23 -10.24 3.46
CA LYS A 53 7.60 -8.84 3.20
C LYS A 53 8.69 -8.71 2.14
N ALA A 54 9.67 -9.61 2.14
CA ALA A 54 10.70 -9.64 1.10
C ALA A 54 10.09 -9.89 -0.29
N LYS A 55 9.22 -10.88 -0.42
CA LYS A 55 8.50 -11.16 -1.68
C LYS A 55 7.59 -10.03 -2.10
N GLN A 56 6.92 -9.36 -1.16
CA GLN A 56 6.11 -8.19 -1.46
C GLN A 56 6.95 -7.05 -2.03
N ILE A 57 8.13 -6.78 -1.45
CA ILE A 57 9.05 -5.77 -1.96
C ILE A 57 9.54 -6.15 -3.36
N GLU A 58 9.93 -7.41 -3.57
CA GLU A 58 10.34 -7.91 -4.88
C GLU A 58 9.25 -7.70 -5.94
N TYR A 59 8.01 -8.09 -5.63
CA TYR A 59 6.86 -7.87 -6.50
C TYR A 59 6.65 -6.38 -6.79
N LEU A 60 6.74 -5.50 -5.79
CA LEU A 60 6.58 -4.06 -5.97
C LEU A 60 7.67 -3.48 -6.87
N ILE A 61 8.93 -3.90 -6.70
CA ILE A 61 10.04 -3.49 -7.57
C ILE A 61 9.78 -3.92 -9.01
N GLN A 62 9.36 -5.17 -9.22
CA GLN A 62 9.00 -5.68 -10.55
C GLN A 62 7.78 -4.97 -11.17
N SER A 63 6.89 -4.45 -10.32
CA SER A 63 5.69 -3.72 -10.75
C SER A 63 5.97 -2.23 -11.01
N LEU A 64 7.17 -1.73 -10.72
CA LEU A 64 7.50 -0.34 -11.03
C LEU A 64 7.49 -0.13 -12.55
N PRO A 65 6.92 0.98 -13.04
CA PRO A 65 7.03 1.31 -14.45
C PRO A 65 8.50 1.51 -14.84
N VAL A 66 8.82 1.19 -16.09
CA VAL A 66 10.17 1.40 -16.62
C VAL A 66 10.53 2.89 -16.48
N PRO A 67 11.68 3.23 -15.90
CA PRO A 67 12.09 4.62 -15.78
C PRO A 67 12.32 5.22 -17.18
N GLU A 68 11.57 6.27 -17.48
CA GLU A 68 11.71 7.05 -18.71
C GLU A 68 12.69 8.22 -18.47
N PRO A 69 13.46 8.68 -19.49
CA PRO A 69 14.24 9.90 -19.37
C PRO A 69 13.36 11.12 -19.05
N GLU A 70 13.87 12.08 -18.27
CA GLU A 70 13.09 13.25 -17.83
C GLU A 70 12.52 14.06 -19.00
N GLU A 71 13.27 14.22 -20.09
CA GLU A 71 12.81 14.91 -21.29
C GLU A 71 11.59 14.23 -21.93
N VAL A 72 11.58 12.89 -21.95
CA VAL A 72 10.45 12.10 -22.46
C VAL A 72 9.24 12.24 -21.54
N GLN A 73 9.44 12.21 -20.23
CA GLN A 73 8.37 12.42 -19.26
C GLN A 73 7.75 13.82 -19.37
N ALA A 74 8.59 14.86 -19.54
CA ALA A 74 8.15 16.23 -19.71
C ALA A 74 7.33 16.42 -20.99
N ASN A 75 7.78 15.84 -22.11
CA ASN A 75 7.05 15.86 -23.37
C ASN A 75 5.70 15.12 -23.25
N ARG A 76 5.68 13.94 -22.61
CA ARG A 76 4.45 13.19 -22.37
C ARG A 76 3.46 13.99 -21.51
N LEU A 77 3.95 14.65 -20.47
CA LEU A 77 3.13 15.50 -19.60
C LEU A 77 2.49 16.65 -20.39
N LYS A 78 3.28 17.33 -21.23
CA LYS A 78 2.78 18.40 -22.10
C LYS A 78 1.71 17.90 -23.07
N SER A 79 1.95 16.76 -23.73
CA SER A 79 0.95 16.17 -24.64
C SER A 79 -0.35 15.81 -23.92
N LEU A 80 -0.28 15.24 -22.73
CA LEU A 80 -1.47 14.93 -21.92
C LEU A 80 -2.24 16.20 -21.51
N GLU A 81 -1.53 17.30 -21.21
CA GLU A 81 -2.15 18.59 -20.91
C GLU A 81 -2.89 19.16 -22.13
N ASP A 82 -2.26 19.12 -23.31
CA ASP A 82 -2.88 19.56 -24.56
C ASP A 82 -4.13 18.73 -24.90
N GLU A 83 -4.07 17.40 -24.71
CA GLU A 83 -5.21 16.50 -24.88
C GLU A 83 -6.35 16.82 -23.91
N MET A 84 -6.02 17.10 -22.64
CA MET A 84 -7.00 17.47 -21.64
C MET A 84 -7.70 18.78 -21.96
N ASN A 85 -6.94 19.79 -22.38
CA ASN A 85 -7.50 21.08 -22.79
C ASN A 85 -8.47 20.91 -23.97
N LYS A 86 -8.07 20.13 -24.97
CA LYS A 86 -8.93 19.84 -26.13
C LYS A 86 -10.21 19.10 -25.72
N ALA A 87 -10.11 18.07 -24.89
CA ALA A 87 -11.26 17.32 -24.41
C ALA A 87 -12.22 18.20 -23.60
N ASN A 88 -11.69 19.11 -22.79
CA ASN A 88 -12.48 20.06 -22.02
C ASN A 88 -13.20 21.07 -22.93
N ASP A 89 -12.53 21.59 -23.96
CA ASP A 89 -13.16 22.46 -24.96
C ASP A 89 -14.29 21.76 -25.70
N ASP A 90 -14.08 20.51 -26.11
CA ASP A 90 -15.11 19.69 -26.74
C ASP A 90 -16.30 19.44 -25.80
N TYR A 91 -16.04 19.17 -24.53
CA TYR A 91 -17.06 19.03 -23.51
C TYR A 91 -17.88 20.32 -23.33
N VAL A 92 -17.22 21.48 -23.21
CA VAL A 92 -17.89 22.78 -23.10
C VAL A 92 -18.73 23.07 -24.34
N ARG A 93 -18.21 22.79 -25.55
CA ARG A 93 -18.95 22.91 -26.81
C ARG A 93 -20.19 22.03 -26.81
N ALA A 94 -20.08 20.76 -26.41
CA ALA A 94 -21.19 19.82 -26.34
C ALA A 94 -22.28 20.29 -25.37
N ILE A 95 -21.90 20.75 -24.18
CA ILE A 95 -22.82 21.32 -23.19
C ILE A 95 -23.54 22.53 -23.75
N ASN A 96 -22.81 23.46 -24.37
CA ASN A 96 -23.42 24.68 -24.90
C ASN A 96 -24.40 24.39 -26.05
N ARG A 97 -24.18 23.32 -26.82
CA ARG A 97 -25.15 22.82 -27.81
C ARG A 97 -26.38 22.16 -27.17
N ALA A 98 -26.19 21.43 -26.08
CA ALA A 98 -27.27 20.71 -25.40
C ALA A 98 -28.18 21.62 -24.55
N LYS A 99 -27.66 22.71 -23.99
CA LYS A 99 -28.39 23.67 -23.13
C LYS A 99 -29.67 24.23 -23.80
N PRO A 100 -29.64 24.75 -25.05
CA PRO A 100 -30.85 25.23 -25.72
C PRO A 100 -31.91 24.15 -25.89
N ALA A 101 -31.51 22.93 -26.30
CA ALA A 101 -32.44 21.81 -26.44
C ALA A 101 -33.09 21.43 -25.11
N GLN A 102 -32.32 21.43 -24.02
CA GLN A 102 -32.82 21.19 -22.67
C GLN A 102 -33.82 22.27 -22.21
N GLN A 103 -33.57 23.54 -22.53
CA GLN A 103 -34.47 24.64 -22.19
C GLN A 103 -35.80 24.54 -22.96
N ILE A 104 -35.76 24.18 -24.24
CA ILE A 104 -36.96 23.96 -25.06
C ILE A 104 -37.81 22.82 -24.50
N ILE A 105 -37.19 21.67 -24.21
CA ILE A 105 -37.88 20.51 -23.62
C ILE A 105 -38.51 20.89 -22.28
N ARG A 106 -37.79 21.63 -21.43
CA ARG A 106 -38.30 22.08 -20.13
C ARG A 106 -39.48 23.05 -20.27
N GLY A 107 -39.44 23.99 -21.21
CA GLY A 107 -40.54 24.91 -21.49
C GLY A 107 -41.78 24.19 -22.02
N ALA A 108 -41.60 23.24 -22.95
CA ALA A 108 -42.70 22.42 -23.48
C ALA A 108 -43.38 21.58 -22.37
N ALA A 109 -42.60 20.99 -21.46
CA ALA A 109 -43.13 20.25 -20.32
C ALA A 109 -43.94 21.12 -19.34
N GLN A 110 -43.53 22.38 -19.11
CA GLN A 110 -44.26 23.32 -18.25
C GLN A 110 -45.59 23.79 -18.85
N HIS A 111 -45.67 23.90 -20.18
CA HIS A 111 -46.91 24.24 -20.87
C HIS A 111 -47.87 23.05 -20.99
N ALA A 112 -47.34 21.83 -21.12
CA ALA A 112 -48.16 20.60 -21.16
C ALA A 112 -48.81 20.28 -19.81
N GLY A 113 -48.20 20.65 -18.67
CA GLY A 113 -48.75 20.44 -17.33
C GLY A 113 -49.71 21.51 -16.81
N ARG A 114 -50.08 22.52 -17.62
CA ARG A 114 -51.04 23.60 -17.26
C ARG A 114 -52.43 23.44 -17.90
N LYS A 115 -52.75 22.27 -18.47
CA LYS A 115 -54.09 21.93 -18.94
C LYS A 115 -54.74 20.90 -18.03
#